data_AF-A0A534BUW2-F1
#
_entry.id   AF-A0A534BUW2-F1
#
_cell.length_a   1.000
_cell.length_b   1.000
_cell.length_c   1.000
_cell.angle_alpha   90.00
_cell.angle_beta   90.00
_cell.angle_gamma   90.00
#
_symmetry.space_group_name_H-M   'P 1'
#
loop_
_entity.id
_entity.type
_entity.pdbx_description
1 polymer ?
#
loop_
_entity_poly.entity_id
_entity_poly.type
_entity_poly.pdbx_seq_one_letter_code
_entity_poly.pdbx_strand_id
1 'polypeptide(L)'
;MYGNADPTASGSLVFGIDTQSNNALGMATVLTVDANVGEFTTQFNTQTANQTLAASIIDSGSNGLFFPDSDSTMIACKDSTGNPTGFYCPASVQSLSATMQSVTGITKNVSFSIASADSLLSSNPNYFAFSNLGGPSGPTFANSFDWGLPFFYGRNVFVAIEGQTTSAGMGPYVAF
;
A
#
# COMPACT_ATOMS: atom_id res chain seq x y z
N MET A 1 -0.12 12.83 9.58
CA MET A 1 0.01 12.01 10.80
C MET A 1 1.49 11.90 11.14
N TYR A 2 1.87 12.21 12.38
CA TYR A 2 3.26 12.07 12.86
C TYR A 2 3.43 10.91 13.88
N GLY A 3 2.39 10.07 14.04
CA GLY A 3 2.41 8.85 14.85
C GLY A 3 1.98 7.63 14.03
N ASN A 4 2.44 6.44 14.42
CA ASN A 4 2.18 5.19 13.69
C ASN A 4 0.76 4.63 13.84
N ALA A 5 -0.06 5.26 14.70
CA ALA A 5 -1.43 4.90 15.00
C ALA A 5 -2.17 6.16 15.51
N ASP A 6 -3.42 6.36 15.12
CA ASP A 6 -4.24 7.53 15.52
C ASP A 6 -5.69 7.10 15.83
N PRO A 7 -6.36 7.64 16.88
CA PRO A 7 -7.78 7.40 17.11
C PRO A 7 -8.66 7.90 15.97
N THR A 8 -8.19 8.90 15.20
CA THR A 8 -8.93 9.47 14.07
C THR A 8 -8.01 9.72 12.88
N ALA A 9 -8.43 9.31 11.68
CA ALA A 9 -7.77 9.72 10.46
C ALA A 9 -8.56 10.84 9.77
N SER A 10 -7.88 11.93 9.42
CA SER A 10 -8.45 13.00 8.59
C SER A 10 -7.84 12.96 7.19
N GLY A 11 -8.69 13.05 6.18
CA GLY A 11 -8.30 13.16 4.78
C GLY A 11 -9.45 13.71 3.95
N SER A 12 -9.20 13.95 2.67
CA SER A 12 -10.20 14.46 1.74
C SER A 12 -10.29 13.54 0.53
N LEU A 13 -11.52 13.24 0.10
CA LEU A 13 -11.78 12.72 -1.24
C LEU A 13 -12.10 13.91 -2.15
N VAL A 14 -11.26 14.13 -3.16
CA VAL A 14 -11.44 15.22 -4.13
C VAL A 14 -11.81 14.62 -5.48
N PHE A 15 -12.92 15.07 -6.06
CA PHE A 15 -13.37 14.61 -7.37
C PHE A 15 -12.75 15.45 -8.49
N GLY A 16 -12.17 14.75 -9.46
CA GLY A 16 -11.48 15.35 -10.60
C GLY A 16 -9.98 15.52 -10.34
N ILE A 17 -9.22 15.43 -11.43
CA ILE A 17 -7.79 15.69 -11.51
C ILE A 17 -7.61 16.81 -12.53
N ASP A 18 -6.85 17.85 -12.18
CA ASP A 18 -6.65 19.05 -13.01
C ASP A 18 -7.95 19.82 -13.36
N THR A 19 -9.01 19.65 -12.57
CA THR A 19 -10.29 20.36 -12.79
C THR A 19 -10.39 21.66 -12.00
N GLN A 20 -9.55 21.84 -10.99
CA GLN A 20 -9.48 23.00 -10.09
C GLN A 20 -8.04 23.28 -9.66
N SER A 21 -7.77 24.46 -9.09
CA SER A 21 -6.41 24.84 -8.68
C SER A 21 -5.84 24.01 -7.52
N ASN A 22 -6.68 23.30 -6.77
CA ASN A 22 -6.30 22.50 -5.59
C ASN A 22 -6.26 20.98 -5.86
N ASN A 23 -6.43 20.53 -7.11
CA ASN A 23 -6.35 19.12 -7.50
C ASN A 23 -5.49 18.89 -8.75
N ALA A 24 -4.55 19.80 -9.01
CA ALA A 24 -3.56 19.64 -10.06
C ALA A 24 -2.55 18.53 -9.69
N LEU A 25 -2.13 17.73 -10.68
CA LEU A 25 -1.14 16.64 -10.49
C LEU A 25 0.23 17.14 -9.99
N GLY A 26 0.65 18.32 -10.42
CA GLY A 26 1.94 18.89 -10.04
C GLY A 26 3.12 18.01 -10.47
N MET A 27 3.93 17.59 -9.48
CA MET A 27 5.12 16.74 -9.70
C MET A 27 4.87 15.25 -9.37
N ALA A 28 3.61 14.84 -9.27
CA ALA A 28 3.25 13.45 -9.01
C ALA A 28 3.83 12.53 -10.09
N THR A 29 4.40 11.40 -9.67
CA THR A 29 4.89 10.38 -10.59
C THR A 29 3.71 9.55 -11.09
N VAL A 30 3.45 9.62 -12.39
CA VAL A 30 2.35 8.88 -13.02
C VAL A 30 2.77 7.44 -13.25
N LEU A 31 2.03 6.51 -12.65
CA LEU A 31 2.18 5.09 -12.82
C LEU A 31 0.95 4.54 -13.54
N THR A 32 1.09 4.31 -14.85
CA THR A 32 0.05 3.63 -15.62
C THR A 32 -0.12 2.18 -15.16
N VAL A 33 -1.38 1.73 -15.14
CA VAL A 33 -1.75 0.36 -14.78
C VAL A 33 -2.21 -0.39 -16.04
N ASP A 34 -2.32 -1.71 -15.96
CA ASP A 34 -2.98 -2.48 -17.01
C ASP A 34 -4.45 -2.04 -17.11
N ALA A 35 -4.88 -1.62 -18.30
CA ALA A 35 -6.20 -1.04 -18.48
C ALA A 35 -7.35 -2.04 -18.26
N ASN A 36 -7.10 -3.35 -18.39
CA ASN A 36 -8.15 -4.37 -18.29
C ASN A 36 -8.36 -4.85 -16.84
N VAL A 37 -7.30 -4.81 -16.02
CA VAL A 37 -7.33 -5.37 -14.65
C VAL A 37 -6.99 -4.34 -13.56
N GLY A 38 -6.44 -3.18 -13.92
CA GLY A 38 -6.09 -2.12 -12.95
C GLY A 38 -4.83 -2.39 -12.14
N GLU A 39 -3.97 -3.32 -12.58
CA GLU A 39 -2.80 -3.79 -11.84
C GLU A 39 -1.48 -3.18 -12.37
N PHE A 40 -0.48 -3.12 -11.51
CA PHE A 40 0.90 -2.78 -11.85
C PHE A 40 1.87 -3.75 -11.16
N THR A 41 3.17 -3.65 -11.48
CA THR A 41 4.19 -4.51 -10.86
C THR A 41 4.80 -3.84 -9.63
N THR A 42 4.89 -4.55 -8.51
CA THR A 42 5.74 -4.15 -7.37
C THR A 42 6.97 -5.04 -7.32
N GLN A 43 8.15 -4.43 -7.43
CA GLN A 43 9.42 -5.09 -7.16
C GLN A 43 9.70 -5.00 -5.65
N PHE A 44 9.57 -6.12 -4.95
CA PHE A 44 9.78 -6.19 -3.51
C PHE A 44 10.98 -7.07 -3.18
N ASN A 45 12.08 -6.43 -2.82
CA ASN A 45 13.31 -7.09 -2.43
C ASN A 45 13.40 -7.13 -0.91
N THR A 46 13.35 -8.34 -0.35
CA THR A 46 13.58 -8.64 1.06
C THR A 46 15.05 -9.01 1.27
N GLN A 47 15.48 -9.29 2.51
CA GLN A 47 16.86 -9.74 2.74
C GLN A 47 17.11 -11.14 2.15
N THR A 48 16.07 -11.96 1.98
CA THR A 48 16.17 -13.36 1.59
C THR A 48 15.72 -13.63 0.15
N ALA A 49 14.92 -12.75 -0.45
CA ALA A 49 14.36 -12.94 -1.78
C ALA A 49 14.05 -11.63 -2.51
N ASN A 50 14.29 -11.63 -3.82
CA ASN A 50 13.76 -10.62 -4.73
C ASN A 50 12.45 -11.14 -5.32
N GLN A 51 11.37 -10.38 -5.16
CA GLN A 51 10.03 -10.77 -5.60
C GLN A 51 9.51 -9.78 -6.64
N THR A 52 9.02 -10.30 -7.76
CA THR A 52 8.30 -9.54 -8.78
C THR A 52 6.81 -9.81 -8.58
N LEU A 53 6.09 -8.86 -8.00
CA LEU A 53 4.67 -8.97 -7.65
C LEU A 53 3.84 -8.30 -8.76
N ALA A 54 3.57 -9.06 -9.83
CA ALA A 54 3.05 -8.51 -11.08
C ALA A 54 1.57 -8.07 -11.02
N ALA A 55 0.81 -8.52 -10.03
CA ALA A 55 -0.62 -8.23 -9.86
C ALA A 55 -0.88 -7.23 -8.71
N SER A 56 0.00 -6.24 -8.54
CA SER A 56 -0.09 -5.29 -7.42
C SER A 56 -1.13 -4.20 -7.67
N ILE A 57 -1.72 -3.70 -6.58
CA ILE A 57 -2.80 -2.71 -6.61
C ILE A 57 -2.60 -1.65 -5.53
N ILE A 58 -3.24 -0.49 -5.71
CA ILE A 58 -3.46 0.50 -4.65
C ILE A 58 -4.94 0.41 -4.26
N ASP A 59 -5.22 0.07 -3.00
CA ASP A 59 -6.58 -0.18 -2.53
C ASP A 59 -6.86 0.58 -1.22
N SER A 60 -7.63 1.67 -1.29
CA SER A 60 -8.04 2.39 -0.08
C SER A 60 -8.99 1.58 0.84
N GLY A 61 -9.54 0.47 0.36
CA GLY A 61 -10.45 -0.42 1.09
C GLY A 61 -9.73 -1.40 2.03
N SER A 62 -8.45 -1.70 1.79
CA SER A 62 -7.63 -2.54 2.65
C SER A 62 -7.08 -1.76 3.84
N ASN A 63 -7.23 -2.28 5.06
CA ASN A 63 -6.82 -1.57 6.29
C ASN A 63 -5.30 -1.64 6.60
N GLY A 64 -4.55 -2.45 5.85
CA GLY A 64 -3.12 -2.71 6.03
C GLY A 64 -2.41 -2.89 4.70
N LEU A 65 -1.09 -2.99 4.72
CA LEU A 65 -0.29 -3.40 3.56
C LEU A 65 -0.28 -4.93 3.48
N PHE A 66 -0.69 -5.53 2.37
CA PHE A 66 -0.68 -6.99 2.24
C PHE A 66 0.25 -7.46 1.13
N PHE A 67 1.22 -8.30 1.48
CA PHE A 67 2.25 -8.74 0.54
C PHE A 67 2.85 -10.08 1.01
N PRO A 68 3.50 -10.85 0.11
CA PRO A 68 4.28 -12.00 0.53
C PRO A 68 5.65 -11.56 1.04
N ASP A 69 6.06 -12.10 2.18
CA ASP A 69 7.41 -11.97 2.71
C ASP A 69 7.83 -13.32 3.30
N SER A 70 8.97 -13.83 2.83
CA SER A 70 9.53 -15.11 3.27
C SER A 70 10.73 -14.93 4.21
N ASP A 71 11.04 -13.70 4.61
CA ASP A 71 12.04 -13.42 5.63
C ASP A 71 11.59 -14.00 6.98
N SER A 72 12.50 -14.71 7.65
CA SER A 72 12.28 -15.26 8.99
C SER A 72 11.89 -14.22 10.05
N THR A 73 12.22 -12.94 9.82
CA THR A 73 11.85 -11.83 10.70
C THR A 73 10.41 -11.37 10.51
N MET A 74 9.80 -11.63 9.34
CA MET A 74 8.44 -11.24 8.99
C MET A 74 7.45 -12.36 9.35
N ILE A 75 7.24 -12.55 10.65
CA ILE A 75 6.42 -13.64 11.19
C ILE A 75 4.94 -13.26 11.16
N ALA A 76 4.07 -14.18 10.72
CA ALA A 76 2.61 -13.99 10.81
C ALA A 76 2.13 -14.13 12.26
N CYS A 77 1.25 -13.21 12.69
CA CYS A 77 0.53 -13.29 13.95
C CYS A 77 -0.35 -14.56 13.99
N LYS A 78 -0.54 -15.10 15.19
CA LYS A 78 -1.39 -16.27 15.44
C LYS A 78 -2.31 -16.02 16.61
N ASP A 79 -3.54 -16.52 16.54
CA ASP A 79 -4.46 -16.50 17.67
C ASP A 79 -4.05 -17.51 18.76
N SER A 80 -4.79 -17.53 19.87
CA SER A 80 -4.55 -18.46 20.99
C SER A 80 -4.63 -19.96 20.63
N THR A 81 -5.22 -20.28 19.48
CA THR A 81 -5.32 -21.66 18.95
C THR A 81 -4.23 -21.97 17.92
N GLY A 82 -3.35 -21.00 17.63
CA GLY A 82 -2.24 -21.13 16.69
C GLY A 82 -2.61 -20.84 15.23
N ASN A 83 -3.83 -20.37 14.95
CA ASN A 83 -4.28 -20.05 13.59
C ASN A 83 -3.82 -18.64 13.19
N PRO A 84 -3.39 -18.42 11.93
CA PRO A 84 -3.00 -17.10 11.45
C PRO A 84 -4.14 -16.09 11.56
N THR A 85 -3.86 -14.88 12.05
CA THR A 85 -4.86 -13.81 12.18
C THR A 85 -4.94 -12.87 10.97
N GLY A 86 -4.11 -13.11 9.94
CA GLY A 86 -4.06 -12.30 8.72
C GLY A 86 -3.11 -11.09 8.80
N PHE A 87 -2.35 -10.92 9.88
CA PHE A 87 -1.38 -9.83 10.03
C PHE A 87 0.03 -10.34 10.37
N TYR A 88 1.02 -9.45 10.24
CA TYR A 88 2.39 -9.67 10.66
C TYR A 88 2.65 -9.22 12.10
N CYS A 89 3.42 -10.03 12.83
CA CYS A 89 3.87 -9.82 14.20
C CYS A 89 5.40 -9.97 14.30
N PRO A 90 6.19 -9.13 13.59
CA PRO A 90 7.64 -9.17 13.74
C PRO A 90 8.05 -8.77 15.16
N ALA A 91 9.17 -9.32 15.65
CA ALA A 91 9.67 -9.06 17.00
C ALA A 91 10.13 -7.60 17.23
N SER A 92 10.50 -6.90 16.14
CA SER A 92 10.82 -5.48 16.10
C SER A 92 10.18 -4.84 14.87
N VAL A 93 10.07 -3.51 14.87
CA VAL A 93 9.56 -2.78 13.68
C VAL A 93 10.50 -3.02 12.51
N GLN A 94 9.97 -3.54 11.41
CA GLN A 94 10.71 -3.74 10.17
C GLN A 94 10.60 -2.50 9.30
N SER A 95 11.72 -1.95 8.85
CA SER A 95 11.76 -0.86 7.87
C SER A 95 12.06 -1.44 6.50
N LEU A 96 11.15 -1.23 5.55
CA LEU A 96 11.14 -1.89 4.26
C LEU A 96 10.99 -0.87 3.13
N SER A 97 11.31 -1.30 1.91
CA SER A 97 11.01 -0.53 0.71
C SER A 97 10.66 -1.46 -0.44
N ALA A 98 9.83 -0.98 -1.35
CA ALA A 98 9.51 -1.65 -2.59
C ALA A 98 9.45 -0.62 -3.73
N THR A 99 9.65 -1.08 -4.96
CA THR A 99 9.58 -0.23 -6.14
C THR A 99 8.34 -0.57 -6.94
N MET A 100 7.40 0.37 -7.01
CA MET A 100 6.28 0.28 -7.92
C MET A 100 6.77 0.55 -9.35
N GLN A 101 6.32 -0.25 -10.30
CA GLN A 101 6.64 -0.17 -11.71
C GLN A 101 5.35 -0.21 -12.52
N SER A 102 5.10 0.88 -13.23
CA SER A 102 4.00 0.99 -14.19
C SER A 102 4.18 0.06 -15.39
N VAL A 103 3.11 -0.18 -16.13
CA VAL A 103 3.16 -0.96 -17.39
C VAL A 103 4.02 -0.30 -18.48
N THR A 104 4.32 0.99 -18.35
CA THR A 104 5.22 1.74 -19.26
C THR A 104 6.67 1.76 -18.78
N GLY A 105 6.98 1.13 -17.65
CA GLY A 105 8.33 1.02 -17.11
C GLY A 105 8.76 2.20 -16.23
N ILE A 106 7.93 3.23 -16.03
CA ILE A 106 8.17 4.27 -15.02
C ILE A 106 8.12 3.62 -13.63
N THR A 107 9.08 3.97 -12.78
CA THR A 107 9.22 3.42 -11.44
C THR A 107 9.17 4.47 -10.36
N LYS A 108 8.72 4.05 -9.17
CA LYS A 108 8.73 4.87 -7.95
C LYS A 108 9.04 3.98 -6.75
N ASN A 109 10.08 4.33 -5.99
CA ASN A 109 10.37 3.66 -4.74
C ASN A 109 9.46 4.19 -3.62
N VAL A 110 8.95 3.28 -2.80
CA VAL A 110 8.11 3.57 -1.64
C VAL A 110 8.71 2.88 -0.43
N SER A 111 9.05 3.67 0.58
CA SER A 111 9.46 3.17 1.90
C SER A 111 8.26 3.06 2.82
N PHE A 112 8.25 2.02 3.64
CA PHE A 112 7.21 1.75 4.64
C PHE A 112 7.80 1.00 5.84
N SER A 113 6.99 0.77 6.86
CA SER A 113 7.37 -0.06 8.00
C SER A 113 6.25 -0.99 8.39
N ILE A 114 6.58 -2.11 9.00
CA ILE A 114 5.64 -3.05 9.60
C ILE A 114 5.96 -3.19 11.09
N ALA A 115 4.98 -2.92 11.94
CA ALA A 115 5.06 -3.19 13.37
C ALA A 115 4.20 -4.41 13.72
N SER A 116 4.43 -4.98 14.90
CA SER A 116 3.62 -6.09 15.39
C SER A 116 2.16 -5.67 15.56
N ALA A 117 1.25 -6.35 14.84
CA ALA A 117 -0.18 -6.08 14.94
C ALA A 117 -0.70 -6.32 16.36
N ASP A 118 -0.24 -7.37 17.05
CA ASP A 118 -0.60 -7.63 18.45
C ASP A 118 -0.23 -6.43 19.34
N SER A 119 0.97 -5.88 19.17
CA SER A 119 1.42 -4.71 19.94
C SER A 119 0.61 -3.47 19.59
N LEU A 120 0.35 -3.21 18.30
CA LEU A 120 -0.42 -2.06 17.83
C LEU A 120 -1.84 -2.06 18.38
N LEU A 121 -2.54 -3.19 18.21
CA LEU A 121 -3.95 -3.34 18.57
C LEU A 121 -4.14 -3.40 20.09
N SER A 122 -3.26 -4.09 20.82
CA SER A 122 -3.35 -4.15 22.29
C SER A 122 -3.03 -2.82 22.96
N SER A 123 -2.06 -2.06 22.42
CA SER A 123 -1.68 -0.75 22.97
C SER A 123 -2.68 0.35 22.60
N ASN A 124 -3.46 0.17 21.53
CA ASN A 124 -4.37 1.18 20.99
C ASN A 124 -5.75 0.59 20.67
N PRO A 125 -6.49 0.06 21.67
CA PRO A 125 -7.72 -0.69 21.44
C PRO A 125 -8.87 0.11 20.82
N ASN A 126 -8.78 1.44 20.84
CA ASN A 126 -9.80 2.35 20.29
C ASN A 126 -9.37 3.00 18.98
N TYR A 127 -8.25 2.57 18.38
CA TYR A 127 -7.75 3.14 17.13
C TYR A 127 -8.20 2.28 15.96
N PHE A 128 -8.51 2.96 14.85
CA PHE A 128 -9.01 2.32 13.64
C PHE A 128 -8.04 2.47 12.45
N ALA A 129 -6.98 3.27 12.63
CA ALA A 129 -6.03 3.65 11.60
C ALA A 129 -4.58 3.44 12.08
N PHE A 130 -3.83 2.64 11.34
CA PHE A 130 -2.44 2.28 11.64
C PHE A 130 -1.59 2.43 10.38
N SER A 131 -0.51 3.22 10.42
CA SER A 131 0.31 3.49 9.23
C SER A 131 1.38 2.45 8.95
N ASN A 132 1.47 1.43 9.81
CA ASN A 132 2.45 0.35 9.72
C ASN A 132 1.86 -1.02 10.08
N LEU A 133 0.54 -1.17 9.88
CA LEU A 133 -0.13 -2.47 9.92
C LEU A 133 0.03 -3.14 8.55
N GLY A 134 0.34 -4.44 8.56
CA GLY A 134 0.38 -5.24 7.35
C GLY A 134 0.29 -6.72 7.65
N GLY A 135 0.16 -7.52 6.60
CA GLY A 135 -0.05 -8.95 6.70
C GLY A 135 0.31 -9.71 5.43
N PRO A 136 0.30 -11.05 5.49
CA PRO A 136 0.48 -11.86 4.31
C PRO A 136 -0.68 -11.63 3.34
N SER A 137 -0.40 -11.44 2.05
CA SER A 137 -1.42 -11.31 0.99
C SER A 137 -2.25 -12.58 0.77
N GLY A 138 -1.85 -13.69 1.39
CA GLY A 138 -2.57 -14.96 1.33
C GLY A 138 -2.40 -15.70 0.01
N PRO A 139 -2.92 -16.94 -0.09
CA PRO A 139 -2.66 -17.82 -1.24
C PRO A 139 -3.37 -17.34 -2.52
N THR A 140 -4.49 -16.63 -2.39
CA THR A 140 -5.28 -16.12 -3.52
C THR A 140 -4.72 -14.84 -4.13
N PHE A 141 -3.87 -14.12 -3.38
CA PHE A 141 -3.22 -12.87 -3.77
C PHE A 141 -1.69 -12.98 -3.62
N ALA A 142 -1.14 -14.17 -3.90
CA ALA A 142 0.27 -14.48 -3.60
C ALA A 142 1.29 -13.77 -4.53
N ASN A 143 0.85 -13.25 -5.67
CA ASN A 143 1.71 -12.55 -6.65
C ASN A 143 1.45 -11.03 -6.69
N SER A 144 1.03 -10.46 -5.56
CA SER A 144 0.65 -9.05 -5.48
C SER A 144 1.14 -8.41 -4.20
N PHE A 145 1.35 -7.10 -4.31
CA PHE A 145 1.39 -6.20 -3.17
C PHE A 145 0.10 -5.39 -3.21
N ASP A 146 -0.71 -5.51 -2.17
CA ASP A 146 -1.85 -4.64 -1.92
C ASP A 146 -1.40 -3.45 -1.07
N TRP A 147 -1.29 -2.30 -1.73
CA TRP A 147 -0.95 -1.02 -1.11
C TRP A 147 -2.21 -0.41 -0.49
N GLY A 148 -2.57 -0.94 0.69
CA GLY A 148 -3.75 -0.53 1.44
C GLY A 148 -3.68 0.88 2.04
N LEU A 149 -4.60 1.18 2.95
CA LEU A 149 -4.73 2.46 3.65
C LEU A 149 -3.41 3.04 4.22
N PRO A 150 -2.45 2.25 4.75
CA PRO A 150 -1.14 2.78 5.16
C PRO A 150 -0.38 3.54 4.05
N PHE A 151 -0.59 3.19 2.78
CA PHE A 151 -0.01 3.89 1.64
C PHE A 151 -0.59 5.31 1.48
N PHE A 152 -1.82 5.56 1.89
CA PHE A 152 -2.47 6.87 1.69
C PHE A 152 -2.08 7.90 2.75
N TYR A 153 -1.62 7.47 3.93
CA TYR A 153 -1.32 8.41 5.01
C TYR A 153 -0.16 9.34 4.64
N GLY A 154 -0.44 10.65 4.69
CA GLY A 154 0.53 11.69 4.37
C GLY A 154 0.83 11.84 2.87
N ARG A 155 0.06 11.19 1.98
CA ARG A 155 0.23 11.25 0.53
C ARG A 155 -1.02 11.83 -0.14
N ASN A 156 -0.80 12.62 -1.19
CA ASN A 156 -1.84 12.89 -2.17
C ASN A 156 -1.76 11.78 -3.21
N VAL A 157 -2.77 10.92 -3.24
CA VAL A 157 -2.86 9.82 -4.21
C VAL A 157 -3.95 10.17 -5.21
N PHE A 158 -3.56 10.29 -6.47
CA PHE A 158 -4.46 10.55 -7.57
C PHE A 158 -4.80 9.23 -8.25
N VAL A 159 -6.09 9.01 -8.52
CA VAL A 159 -6.57 7.84 -9.27
C VAL A 159 -7.32 8.37 -10.50
N ALA A 160 -6.70 8.25 -11.66
CA ALA A 160 -7.34 8.60 -12.91
C ALA A 160 -8.23 7.45 -13.37
N ILE A 161 -9.52 7.74 -13.50
CA ILE A 161 -10.52 6.78 -13.97
C ILE A 161 -10.27 6.47 -15.45
N GLU A 162 -10.49 5.21 -15.84
CA GLU A 162 -10.43 4.76 -17.22
C GLU A 162 -11.20 5.70 -18.17
N GLY A 163 -10.57 6.06 -19.29
CA GLY A 163 -11.16 6.91 -20.31
C GLY A 163 -11.28 8.39 -19.94
N GLN A 164 -10.91 8.80 -18.72
CA GLN A 164 -10.91 10.20 -18.32
C GLN A 164 -9.57 10.88 -18.69
N THR A 165 -9.67 12.07 -19.29
CA THR A 165 -8.49 12.85 -19.69
C THR A 165 -8.03 13.76 -18.55
N THR A 166 -6.72 13.80 -18.35
CA THR A 166 -6.02 14.67 -17.39
C THR A 166 -4.83 15.34 -18.08
N SER A 167 -4.12 16.23 -17.40
CA SER A 167 -2.88 16.82 -17.94
C SER A 167 -1.76 15.80 -18.17
N ALA A 168 -1.79 14.65 -17.49
CA ALA A 168 -0.86 13.53 -17.68
C ALA A 168 -1.29 12.51 -18.75
N GLY A 169 -2.42 12.74 -19.41
CA GLY A 169 -2.99 11.82 -20.39
C GLY A 169 -4.28 11.15 -19.91
N MET A 170 -4.72 10.15 -20.67
CA MET A 170 -5.95 9.41 -20.39
C MET A 170 -5.68 8.28 -19.38
N GLY A 171 -6.57 8.12 -18.40
CA GLY A 171 -6.53 7.00 -17.46
C GLY A 171 -6.80 5.63 -18.12
N PRO A 172 -6.56 4.51 -17.40
CA PRO A 172 -6.33 4.46 -15.96
C PRO A 172 -4.86 4.59 -15.55
N TYR A 173 -4.64 5.31 -14.45
CA TYR A 173 -3.33 5.37 -13.79
C TYR A 173 -3.50 5.78 -12.33
N VAL A 174 -2.45 5.56 -11.55
CA VAL A 174 -2.27 6.14 -10.21
C VAL A 174 -1.11 7.12 -10.23
N ALA A 175 -1.16 8.20 -9.46
CA ALA A 175 -0.04 9.14 -9.36
C ALA A 175 0.13 9.67 -7.94
N PHE A 176 1.38 9.91 -7.52
CA PHE A 176 1.76 10.47 -6.22
C PHE A 176 3.20 10.97 -6.15
#